data_AF-A0A968UHG8-F1
#
_entry.id   AF-A0A968UHG8-F1
#
_cell.length_a   1.000
_cell.length_b   1.000
_cell.length_c   1.000
_cell.angle_alpha   90.00
_cell.angle_beta   90.00
_cell.angle_gamma   90.00
#
_symmetry.space_group_name_H-M   'P 1'
#
loop_
_entity.id
_entity.type
_entity.pdbx_description
1 polymer ?
#
loop_
_entity_poly.entity_id
_entity_poly.type
_entity_poly.pdbx_seq_one_letter_code
_entity_poly.pdbx_strand_id
1 'polypeptide(L)'
;MLPLTSDALKANISNIDVEIDPKYQVIQRVMSEYYGLTEGIATFVKELSHPQKNLQFIVKEARGYSLNYFHLINAHPEGADAAQRFAEVFLCVLRNSQRADVRSEAADNLLVFIQKIIKESAANLPRFLPVLQRIFRLMHDLDESDFFLFVKSYYRFEKLQNRC
;
A
#
# COMPACT_ATOMS: atom_id res chain seq x y z
N MET A 1 4.48 -38.71 17.81
CA MET A 1 3.32 -37.81 17.66
C MET A 1 3.75 -36.66 16.79
N LEU A 2 3.40 -36.68 15.49
CA LEU A 2 3.73 -35.63 14.51
C LEU A 2 2.45 -34.87 14.17
N PRO A 3 2.49 -33.53 14.03
CA PRO A 3 1.29 -32.72 13.87
C PRO A 3 0.79 -32.78 12.43
N LEU A 4 -0.47 -33.18 12.24
CA LEU A 4 -1.15 -33.07 10.95
C LEU A 4 -1.78 -31.67 10.85
N THR A 5 -0.99 -30.65 10.54
CA THR A 5 -1.55 -29.44 9.91
C THR A 5 -1.82 -29.78 8.45
N SER A 6 -2.94 -30.45 8.20
CA SER A 6 -3.39 -30.86 6.88
C SER A 6 -3.75 -29.63 6.02
N ASP A 7 -3.37 -29.64 4.75
CA ASP A 7 -3.72 -28.60 3.78
C ASP A 7 -5.24 -28.43 3.62
N ALA A 8 -6.03 -29.44 4.01
CA ALA A 8 -7.48 -29.35 4.11
C ALA A 8 -7.96 -28.31 5.14
N LEU A 9 -7.21 -28.07 6.21
CA LEU A 9 -7.54 -27.04 7.20
C LEU A 9 -7.23 -25.63 6.67
N LYS A 10 -6.16 -25.48 5.89
CA LYS A 10 -5.83 -24.22 5.20
C LYS A 10 -6.88 -23.87 4.15
N ALA A 11 -7.37 -24.88 3.40
CA ALA A 11 -8.43 -24.71 2.41
C ALA A 11 -9.80 -24.37 3.04
N ASN A 12 -10.08 -24.84 4.25
CA ASN A 12 -11.30 -24.47 4.98
C ASN A 12 -11.28 -23.02 5.50
N ILE A 13 -10.10 -22.43 5.76
CA ILE A 13 -9.97 -21.03 6.19
C ILE A 13 -10.16 -20.06 5.02
N SER A 14 -9.82 -20.46 3.79
CA SER A 14 -9.98 -19.62 2.60
C SER A 14 -11.43 -19.37 2.14
N ASN A 15 -12.42 -19.99 2.80
CA ASN A 15 -13.84 -19.88 2.45
C ASN A 15 -14.67 -19.07 3.46
N ILE A 16 -14.01 -18.23 4.27
CA ILE A 16 -14.70 -17.26 5.12
C ILE A 16 -15.22 -16.13 4.21
N ASP A 17 -16.51 -15.82 4.32
CA ASP A 17 -17.07 -14.64 3.69
C ASP A 17 -16.53 -13.40 4.42
N VAL A 18 -15.45 -12.84 3.88
CA VAL A 18 -14.78 -11.67 4.47
C VAL A 18 -15.50 -10.40 4.05
N GLU A 19 -16.14 -9.75 5.02
CA GLU A 19 -16.67 -8.40 4.88
C GLU A 19 -15.51 -7.41 4.67
N ILE A 20 -15.67 -6.49 3.71
CA ILE A 20 -14.67 -5.47 3.42
C ILE A 20 -14.68 -4.43 4.54
N ASP A 21 -13.53 -4.24 5.19
CA ASP A 21 -13.37 -3.17 6.19
C ASP A 21 -13.70 -1.82 5.54
N PRO A 22 -14.65 -1.03 6.09
CA PRO A 22 -15.12 0.22 5.49
C PRO A 22 -14.00 1.21 5.14
N LYS A 23 -12.87 1.16 5.85
CA LYS A 23 -11.74 2.06 5.57
C LYS A 23 -11.10 1.85 4.20
N TYR A 24 -11.29 0.68 3.57
CA TYR A 24 -10.75 0.38 2.24
C TYR A 24 -11.73 0.65 1.09
N GLN A 25 -12.99 0.99 1.39
CA GLN A 25 -13.98 1.30 0.35
C GLN A 25 -13.56 2.50 -0.51
N VAL A 26 -12.79 3.44 0.04
CA VAL A 26 -12.23 4.57 -0.72
C VAL A 26 -11.32 4.11 -1.86
N ILE A 27 -10.56 3.03 -1.67
CA ILE A 27 -9.72 2.44 -2.73
C ILE A 27 -10.62 1.91 -3.84
N GLN A 28 -11.71 1.22 -3.49
CA GLN A 28 -12.66 0.72 -4.49
C GLN A 28 -13.29 1.85 -5.29
N ARG A 29 -13.80 2.89 -4.63
CA ARG A 29 -14.45 4.03 -5.30
C ARG A 29 -13.50 4.70 -6.28
N VAL A 30 -12.29 5.07 -5.82
CA VAL A 30 -11.28 5.74 -6.67
C VAL A 30 -10.87 4.87 -7.87
N MET A 31 -10.68 3.57 -7.66
CA MET A 31 -10.20 2.68 -8.74
C MET A 31 -11.31 2.22 -9.69
N SER A 32 -12.57 2.27 -9.26
CA SER A 32 -13.72 1.87 -10.09
C SER A 32 -13.97 2.77 -11.30
N GLU A 33 -13.33 3.94 -11.38
CA GLU A 33 -13.34 4.77 -12.60
C GLU A 33 -12.71 4.06 -13.81
N TYR A 34 -11.91 3.01 -13.57
CA TYR A 34 -11.38 2.15 -14.61
C TYR A 34 -11.99 0.74 -14.53
N TYR A 35 -12.92 0.45 -15.45
CA TYR A 35 -13.67 -0.81 -15.47
C TYR A 35 -12.80 -2.08 -15.45
N GLY A 36 -11.62 -2.04 -16.07
CA GLY A 36 -10.68 -3.17 -16.10
C GLY A 36 -10.02 -3.51 -14.76
N LEU A 37 -10.19 -2.71 -13.69
CA LEU A 37 -9.65 -3.00 -12.36
C LEU A 37 -10.65 -3.62 -11.40
N THR A 38 -11.94 -3.69 -11.77
CA THR A 38 -13.04 -4.02 -10.84
C THR A 38 -12.79 -5.32 -10.07
N GLU A 39 -12.49 -6.42 -10.77
CA GLU A 39 -12.27 -7.74 -10.16
C GLU A 39 -10.98 -7.79 -9.32
N GLY A 40 -9.89 -7.20 -9.84
CA GLY A 40 -8.61 -7.14 -9.14
C GLY A 40 -8.69 -6.35 -7.84
N ILE A 41 -9.39 -5.20 -7.87
CA ILE A 41 -9.61 -4.35 -6.71
C ILE A 41 -10.55 -5.01 -5.69
N ALA A 42 -11.61 -5.69 -6.13
CA ALA A 42 -12.47 -6.46 -5.24
C ALA A 42 -11.69 -7.56 -4.51
N THR A 43 -10.82 -8.28 -5.22
CA THR A 43 -9.91 -9.28 -4.64
C THR A 43 -8.94 -8.64 -3.65
N PHE A 44 -8.32 -7.53 -4.04
CA PHE A 44 -7.34 -6.82 -3.22
C PHE A 44 -7.92 -6.31 -1.90
N VAL A 45 -9.06 -5.64 -1.92
CA VAL A 45 -9.65 -5.09 -0.68
C VAL A 45 -10.28 -6.16 0.22
N LYS A 46 -10.72 -7.29 -0.35
CA LYS A 46 -11.12 -8.46 0.41
C LYS A 46 -9.91 -9.07 1.12
N GLU A 47 -8.79 -9.20 0.44
CA GLU A 47 -7.53 -9.68 1.03
C GLU A 47 -7.01 -8.74 2.13
N LEU A 48 -7.11 -7.41 1.94
CA LEU A 48 -6.79 -6.41 2.97
C LEU A 48 -7.67 -6.51 4.23
N SER A 49 -8.85 -7.12 4.11
CA SER A 49 -9.80 -7.32 5.20
C SER A 49 -9.69 -8.72 5.82
N HIS A 50 -8.95 -9.64 5.19
CA HIS A 50 -8.82 -11.01 5.65
C HIS A 50 -8.05 -11.08 6.98
N PRO A 51 -8.46 -11.93 7.95
CA PRO A 51 -7.73 -12.09 9.22
C PRO A 51 -6.30 -12.61 9.02
N GLN A 52 -6.12 -13.53 8.08
CA GLN A 52 -4.82 -14.12 7.73
C GLN A 52 -4.38 -13.60 6.36
N LYS A 53 -3.71 -12.44 6.35
CA LYS A 53 -3.37 -11.72 5.12
C LYS A 53 -2.20 -12.36 4.37
N ASN A 54 -2.34 -12.52 3.07
CA ASN A 54 -1.24 -12.76 2.15
C ASN A 54 -0.49 -11.44 1.89
N LEU A 55 0.45 -11.11 2.78
CA LEU A 55 1.19 -9.85 2.74
C LEU A 55 2.04 -9.68 1.47
N GLN A 56 2.53 -10.77 0.86
CA GLN A 56 3.25 -10.72 -0.42
C GLN A 56 2.33 -10.31 -1.57
N PHE A 57 1.12 -10.86 -1.61
CA PHE A 57 0.12 -10.46 -2.59
C PHE A 57 -0.28 -8.99 -2.39
N ILE A 58 -0.56 -8.60 -1.14
CA ILE A 58 -0.97 -7.24 -0.80
C ILE A 58 0.08 -6.21 -1.24
N VAL A 59 1.36 -6.41 -0.95
CA VAL A 59 2.40 -5.43 -1.31
C VAL A 59 2.55 -5.29 -2.82
N LYS A 60 2.45 -6.40 -3.56
CA LYS A 60 2.55 -6.43 -5.01
C LYS A 60 1.37 -5.70 -5.66
N GLU A 61 0.15 -6.01 -5.25
CA GLU A 61 -1.05 -5.37 -5.75
C GLU A 61 -1.10 -3.88 -5.37
N ALA A 62 -0.76 -3.54 -4.13
CA ALA A 62 -0.68 -2.15 -3.67
C ALA A 62 0.30 -1.34 -4.53
N ARG A 63 1.47 -1.89 -4.87
CA ARG A 63 2.41 -1.26 -5.81
C ARG A 63 1.78 -1.05 -7.18
N GLY A 64 1.17 -2.08 -7.75
CA GLY A 64 0.53 -2.02 -9.05
C GLY A 64 -0.53 -0.91 -9.11
N TYR A 65 -1.48 -0.92 -8.19
CA TYR A 65 -2.57 0.06 -8.16
C TYR A 65 -2.08 1.48 -7.85
N SER A 66 -1.23 1.65 -6.83
CA SER A 66 -0.80 2.99 -6.41
C SER A 66 0.12 3.68 -7.41
N LEU A 67 0.93 2.92 -8.18
CA LEU A 67 1.90 3.49 -9.11
C LEU A 67 1.38 3.54 -10.55
N ASN A 68 0.84 2.44 -11.08
CA ASN A 68 0.43 2.37 -12.50
C ASN A 68 -0.85 3.17 -12.74
N TYR A 69 -1.70 3.30 -11.72
CA TYR A 69 -2.99 3.98 -11.80
C TYR A 69 -3.04 5.25 -10.94
N PHE A 70 -1.87 5.84 -10.64
CA PHE A 70 -1.79 7.07 -9.86
C PHE A 70 -2.61 8.23 -10.48
N HIS A 71 -2.78 8.25 -11.79
CA HIS A 71 -3.61 9.26 -12.47
C HIS A 71 -5.08 9.24 -11.99
N LEU A 72 -5.65 8.06 -11.68
CA LEU A 72 -6.99 7.95 -11.09
C LEU A 72 -7.03 8.53 -9.69
N ILE A 73 -6.03 8.19 -8.86
CA ILE A 73 -5.85 8.76 -7.52
C ILE A 73 -5.71 10.29 -7.60
N ASN A 74 -4.94 10.80 -8.55
CA ASN A 74 -4.70 12.23 -8.68
C ASN A 74 -5.95 12.99 -9.15
N ALA A 75 -6.75 12.42 -10.05
CA ALA A 75 -7.95 13.05 -10.60
C ALA A 75 -9.15 13.01 -9.63
N HIS A 76 -9.30 11.94 -8.85
CA HIS A 76 -10.51 11.72 -8.06
C HIS A 76 -10.62 12.69 -6.85
N PRO A 77 -11.82 13.17 -6.47
CA PRO A 77 -12.05 14.00 -5.27
C PRO A 77 -11.50 13.39 -3.96
N GLU A 78 -11.78 12.11 -3.73
CA GLU A 78 -11.28 11.30 -2.59
C GLU A 78 -9.85 10.75 -2.79
N GLY A 79 -9.12 11.24 -3.79
CA GLY A 79 -7.80 10.75 -4.16
C GLY A 79 -6.76 10.78 -3.03
N ALA A 80 -6.77 11.85 -2.23
CA ALA A 80 -5.87 11.97 -1.09
C ALA A 80 -6.15 10.92 0.00
N ASP A 81 -7.43 10.60 0.25
CA ASP A 81 -7.81 9.57 1.21
C ASP A 81 -7.38 8.18 0.72
N ALA A 82 -7.55 7.88 -0.57
CA ALA A 82 -7.04 6.64 -1.16
C ALA A 82 -5.51 6.54 -1.11
N ALA A 83 -4.79 7.64 -1.42
CA ALA A 83 -3.34 7.68 -1.30
C ALA A 83 -2.88 7.42 0.14
N GLN A 84 -3.56 7.99 1.13
CA GLN A 84 -3.28 7.69 2.53
C GLN A 84 -3.46 6.20 2.84
N ARG A 85 -4.52 5.56 2.34
CA ARG A 85 -4.74 4.13 2.54
C ARG A 85 -3.65 3.26 1.91
N PHE A 86 -3.20 3.58 0.70
CA PHE A 86 -2.06 2.86 0.09
C PHE A 86 -0.78 2.98 0.92
N ALA A 87 -0.48 4.16 1.44
CA ALA A 87 0.69 4.35 2.30
C ALA A 87 0.57 3.56 3.63
N GLU A 88 -0.62 3.57 4.24
CA GLU A 88 -0.91 2.77 5.44
C GLU A 88 -0.80 1.26 5.16
N VAL A 89 -1.17 0.80 3.96
CA VAL A 89 -0.99 -0.60 3.52
C VAL A 89 0.49 -0.97 3.45
N PHE A 90 1.34 -0.16 2.83
CA PHE A 90 2.79 -0.43 2.80
C PHE A 90 3.39 -0.49 4.20
N LEU A 91 3.06 0.47 5.07
CA LEU A 91 3.51 0.46 6.47
C LEU A 91 2.99 -0.75 7.24
N CYS A 92 1.75 -1.19 6.98
CA CYS A 92 1.18 -2.39 7.58
C CYS A 92 1.98 -3.64 7.17
N VAL A 93 2.28 -3.80 5.87
CA VAL A 93 3.08 -4.94 5.40
C VAL A 93 4.48 -4.92 6.02
N LEU A 94 5.13 -3.76 6.04
CA LEU A 94 6.46 -3.58 6.60
C LEU A 94 6.53 -4.03 8.07
N ARG A 95 5.54 -3.65 8.88
CA ARG A 95 5.49 -3.97 10.31
C ARG A 95 5.09 -5.41 10.62
N ASN A 96 4.22 -6.01 9.80
CA ASN A 96 3.57 -7.29 10.13
C ASN A 96 4.17 -8.50 9.41
N SER A 97 4.95 -8.30 8.34
CA SER A 97 5.56 -9.40 7.62
C SER A 97 6.71 -10.03 8.42
N GLN A 98 6.75 -11.36 8.48
CA GLN A 98 7.89 -12.11 9.02
C GLN A 98 9.02 -12.30 7.99
N ARG A 99 8.74 -11.97 6.72
CA ARG A 99 9.64 -12.14 5.57
C ARG A 99 10.38 -10.84 5.28
N ALA A 100 11.71 -10.85 5.43
CA ALA A 100 12.57 -9.67 5.28
C ALA A 100 12.56 -9.04 3.87
N ASP A 101 12.42 -9.88 2.85
CA ASP A 101 12.27 -9.45 1.45
C ASP A 101 10.96 -8.67 1.23
N VAL A 102 9.85 -9.18 1.77
CA VAL A 102 8.53 -8.51 1.71
C VAL A 102 8.54 -7.18 2.47
N ARG A 103 9.23 -7.11 3.61
CA ARG A 103 9.37 -5.85 4.39
C ARG A 103 10.15 -4.81 3.61
N SER A 104 11.28 -5.21 3.02
CA SER A 104 12.11 -4.35 2.17
C SER A 104 11.32 -3.86 0.95
N GLU A 105 10.58 -4.75 0.29
CA GLU A 105 9.72 -4.41 -0.84
C GLU A 105 8.66 -3.36 -0.45
N ALA A 106 8.05 -3.49 0.73
CA ALA A 106 7.08 -2.52 1.22
C ALA A 106 7.71 -1.14 1.50
N ALA A 107 8.91 -1.10 2.08
CA ALA A 107 9.66 0.13 2.30
C ALA A 107 9.99 0.85 0.99
N ASP A 108 10.52 0.10 0.02
CA ASP A 108 10.86 0.59 -1.32
C ASP A 108 9.63 1.15 -2.04
N ASN A 109 8.52 0.41 -2.01
CA ASN A 109 7.29 0.82 -2.66
C ASN A 109 6.69 2.08 -2.04
N LEU A 110 6.78 2.23 -0.71
CA LEU A 110 6.34 3.47 -0.05
C LEU A 110 7.19 4.67 -0.50
N LEU A 111 8.51 4.54 -0.60
CA LEU A 111 9.38 5.63 -1.08
C LEU A 111 9.07 6.03 -2.52
N VAL A 112 8.92 5.03 -3.41
CA VAL A 112 8.55 5.28 -4.80
C VAL A 112 7.19 5.96 -4.89
N PHE A 113 6.23 5.54 -4.06
CA PHE A 113 4.90 6.14 -4.02
C PHE A 113 4.90 7.59 -3.50
N ILE A 114 5.68 7.89 -2.44
CA ILE A 114 5.90 9.26 -1.98
C ILE A 114 6.46 10.13 -3.12
N GLN A 115 7.47 9.64 -3.83
CA GLN A 115 8.05 10.36 -4.97
C GLN A 115 7.03 10.56 -6.10
N LYS A 116 6.20 9.54 -6.38
CA LYS A 116 5.10 9.60 -7.36
C LYS A 116 4.12 10.73 -7.01
N ILE A 117 3.67 10.80 -5.76
CA ILE A 117 2.80 11.87 -5.27
C ILE A 117 3.45 13.24 -5.48
N ILE A 118 4.70 13.42 -5.04
CA ILE A 118 5.39 14.71 -5.15
C ILE A 118 5.57 15.14 -6.61
N LYS A 119 5.93 14.21 -7.50
CA LYS A 119 6.26 14.51 -8.90
C LYS A 119 5.01 14.68 -9.79
N GLU A 120 3.97 13.89 -9.56
CA GLU A 120 2.87 13.77 -10.53
C GLU A 120 1.54 14.39 -10.06
N SER A 121 1.43 14.84 -8.81
CA SER A 121 0.20 15.52 -8.35
C SER A 121 -0.02 16.88 -9.02
N ALA A 122 1.04 17.53 -9.51
CA ALA A 122 0.99 18.83 -10.19
C ALA A 122 0.14 19.87 -9.40
N ALA A 123 -0.87 20.47 -10.02
CA ALA A 123 -1.76 21.44 -9.39
C ALA A 123 -2.56 20.88 -8.19
N ASN A 124 -2.71 19.56 -8.09
CA ASN A 124 -3.41 18.89 -6.99
C ASN A 124 -2.51 18.63 -5.77
N LEU A 125 -1.19 18.90 -5.86
CA LEU A 125 -0.24 18.66 -4.77
C LEU A 125 -0.70 19.22 -3.41
N PRO A 126 -1.30 20.43 -3.29
CA PRO A 126 -1.77 20.94 -2.01
C PRO A 126 -2.72 19.99 -1.26
N ARG A 127 -3.55 19.22 -1.99
CA ARG A 127 -4.47 18.23 -1.42
C ARG A 127 -3.74 17.00 -0.85
N PHE A 128 -2.56 16.69 -1.37
CA PHE A 128 -1.73 15.56 -0.92
C PHE A 128 -0.72 15.94 0.17
N LEU A 129 -0.48 17.23 0.44
CA LEU A 129 0.45 17.65 1.50
C LEU A 129 0.10 17.07 2.88
N PRO A 130 -1.17 17.04 3.34
CA PRO A 130 -1.53 16.41 4.62
C PRO A 130 -1.21 14.91 4.64
N VAL A 131 -1.36 14.23 3.50
CA VAL A 131 -1.03 12.80 3.34
C VAL A 131 0.47 12.60 3.51
N LEU A 132 1.29 13.38 2.80
CA LEU A 132 2.75 13.32 2.91
C LEU A 132 3.23 13.60 4.35
N GLN A 133 2.67 14.62 5.00
CA GLN A 133 2.96 14.93 6.41
C GLN A 133 2.61 13.77 7.35
N ARG A 134 1.48 13.10 7.12
CA ARG A 134 1.10 11.91 7.90
C ARG A 134 2.06 10.75 7.64
N ILE A 135 2.43 10.50 6.39
CA ILE A 135 3.38 9.44 6.05
C ILE A 135 4.73 9.67 6.75
N PHE A 136 5.28 10.89 6.68
CA PHE A 136 6.56 11.20 7.32
C PHE A 136 6.51 11.07 8.84
N ARG A 137 5.39 11.44 9.49
CA ARG A 137 5.19 11.18 10.92
C ARG A 137 5.17 9.69 11.22
N LEU A 138 4.41 8.90 10.47
CA LEU A 138 4.35 7.45 10.66
C LEU A 138 5.69 6.76 10.43
N MET A 139 6.51 7.27 9.49
CA MET A 139 7.88 6.80 9.27
C MET A 139 8.81 7.19 10.42
N HIS A 140 8.67 8.41 10.95
CA HIS A 140 9.44 8.88 12.09
C HIS A 140 9.17 8.07 13.37
N ASP A 141 7.92 7.62 13.55
CA ASP A 141 7.50 6.82 14.71
C ASP A 141 7.83 5.32 14.58
N LEU A 142 8.55 4.90 13.53
CA LEU A 142 9.02 3.52 13.40
C LEU A 142 10.18 3.24 14.35
N ASP A 143 10.33 1.97 14.73
CA ASP A 143 11.56 1.54 15.39
C ASP A 143 12.75 1.67 14.43
N GLU A 144 13.96 1.71 15.00
CA GLU A 144 15.19 1.91 14.23
C GLU A 144 15.39 0.81 13.17
N SER A 145 14.98 -0.43 13.46
CA SER A 145 15.17 -1.57 12.56
C SER A 145 14.27 -1.48 11.32
N ASP A 146 13.02 -1.06 11.51
CA ASP A 146 12.05 -0.76 10.45
C ASP A 146 12.48 0.47 9.66
N PHE A 147 12.89 1.54 10.34
CA PHE A 147 13.32 2.77 9.69
C PHE A 147 14.56 2.54 8.80
N PHE A 148 15.48 1.67 9.23
CA PHE A 148 16.69 1.36 8.48
C PHE A 148 16.44 0.71 7.11
N LEU A 149 15.26 0.10 6.90
CA LEU A 149 14.85 -0.42 5.59
C LEU A 149 14.74 0.71 4.55
N PHE A 150 14.29 1.90 4.94
CA PHE A 150 14.23 3.05 4.03
C PHE A 150 15.61 3.60 3.67
N VAL A 151 16.56 3.53 4.59
CA VAL A 151 17.94 4.00 4.37
C VAL A 151 18.68 3.06 3.41
N LYS A 152 18.42 1.75 3.52
CA LYS A 152 18.97 0.72 2.64
C LYS A 152 18.27 0.61 1.29
N SER A 153 17.11 1.25 1.14
CA SER A 153 16.34 1.22 -0.10
C SER A 153 17.21 1.63 -1.29
N TYR A 154 17.11 0.85 -2.36
CA TYR A 154 17.79 1.15 -3.63
C TYR A 154 17.33 2.51 -4.19
N TYR A 155 16.10 2.92 -3.89
CA TYR A 155 15.51 4.19 -4.30
C TYR A 155 15.92 5.32 -3.35
N ARG A 156 17.19 5.75 -3.44
CA ARG A 156 17.60 7.03 -2.85
C ARG A 156 16.76 8.16 -3.46
N PHE A 157 16.30 9.10 -2.64
CA PHE A 157 15.75 10.37 -3.13
C PHE A 157 16.78 11.00 -4.06
N GLU A 158 16.51 11.02 -5.36
CA GLU A 158 17.31 11.82 -6.28
C GLU A 158 17.21 13.27 -5.80
N LYS A 159 18.37 13.94 -5.67
CA LYS A 159 18.44 15.35 -5.31
C LYS A 159 17.41 16.11 -6.15
N LEU A 160 16.48 16.80 -5.49
CA LEU A 160 15.62 17.80 -6.11
C LEU A 160 16.54 18.90 -6.64
N GLN A 161 17.02 18.76 -7.88
CA GLN A 161 17.71 19.84 -8.56
C GLN A 161 16.66 20.91 -8.83
N ASN A 162 16.79 22.03 -8.13
CA ASN A 162 16.06 23.26 -8.38
C ASN A 162 16.11 23.55 -9.89
N ARG A 163 14.95 23.48 -10.54
CA ARG A 163 14.78 24.07 -11.86
C ARG A 163 14.43 25.54 -11.62
N CYS A 164 15.38 26.42 -11.92
CA CYS A 164 15.06 27.78 -12.35
C CYS A 164 14.19 27.72 -13.60
#